data_AF-Q82SN8-F1
#
_entry.id   AF-Q82SN8-F1
#
_cell.length_a   1.000
_cell.length_b   1.000
_cell.length_c   1.000
_cell.angle_alpha   90.00
_cell.angle_beta   90.00
_cell.angle_gamma   90.00
#
_symmetry.space_group_name_H-M   'P 1'
#
loop_
_entity.id
_entity.type
_entity.pdbx_description
1 polymer ?
#
loop_
_entity_poly.entity_id
_entity_poly.type
_entity_poly.pdbx_seq_one_letter_code
_entity_poly.pdbx_strand_id
1 'polypeptide(L)'
;MHIAIYLPSLRGGGAERAMATLANGFADRGLKVDLVLVRAEGPYLSEVSPGVRIVDLQSNRVLTSLPGLVRYLRRERPQAMLSALNHANVIAVVARMLAGVPARLVVSERNNVSLSGSSSKNLRSRVVLHMMRWAYRKTDGVTAVSGGVADDLANAINLPRDRISVIFNPVVTPELIEKSRMPLEHPWLGEGKPPVILGVGRLTPQKDFSTLIHAFAQVRTVRDCRLVILGEGELRAELEQLVASLGVQDSVQLPGFADNPFAWMSRVRLFVLSSRWEGLPNVLIQAMACGTAVVSTDCPSGPDEILEGGKWGRLVPVGDEEALAEAMVTLLGMPENQLSDVRQRAGGFRPELAVDAYLKILRSMR
;
A
#
# COMPACT_ATOMS: atom_id res chain seq x y z
N MET A 1 -12.15 25.33 2.61
CA MET A 1 -11.07 24.94 3.54
C MET A 1 -9.78 24.79 2.76
N HIS A 2 -8.64 25.27 3.24
CA HIS A 2 -7.32 25.08 2.62
C HIS A 2 -6.56 23.95 3.32
N ILE A 3 -6.22 22.90 2.58
CA ILE A 3 -5.49 21.71 3.08
C ILE A 3 -4.13 21.63 2.39
N ALA A 4 -3.08 21.42 3.16
CA ALA A 4 -1.76 21.06 2.66
C ALA A 4 -1.52 19.56 2.86
N ILE A 5 -1.01 18.86 1.84
CA ILE A 5 -0.51 17.48 1.98
C ILE A 5 1.00 17.52 1.80
N TYR A 6 1.76 17.08 2.79
CA TYR A 6 3.23 17.12 2.78
C TYR A 6 3.85 15.73 2.63
N LEU A 7 4.68 15.57 1.59
CA LEU A 7 5.37 14.32 1.24
C LEU A 7 6.80 14.56 0.73
N PRO A 8 7.66 13.53 0.72
CA PRO A 8 8.97 13.59 0.07
C PRO A 8 8.87 13.81 -1.46
N SER A 9 8.20 12.89 -2.17
CA SER A 9 8.05 12.93 -3.62
C SER A 9 6.91 11.99 -4.05
N LEU A 10 6.70 11.84 -5.35
CA LEU A 10 5.72 10.93 -5.96
C LEU A 10 6.40 9.83 -6.80
N ARG A 11 7.62 9.42 -6.41
CA ARG A 11 8.48 8.47 -7.17
C ARG A 11 7.90 7.07 -7.30
N GLY A 12 7.03 6.64 -6.40
CA GLY A 12 6.40 5.32 -6.48
C GLY A 12 6.13 4.71 -5.12
N GLY A 13 5.10 3.86 -5.04
CA GLY A 13 4.68 3.22 -3.80
C GLY A 13 3.19 3.40 -3.49
N GLY A 14 2.66 2.54 -2.62
CA GLY A 14 1.25 2.59 -2.24
C GLY A 14 0.87 3.83 -1.42
N ALA A 15 1.82 4.38 -0.65
CA ALA A 15 1.58 5.53 0.23
C ALA A 15 1.48 6.85 -0.56
N GLU A 16 2.40 7.06 -1.51
CA GLU A 16 2.46 8.21 -2.39
C GLU A 16 1.21 8.28 -3.26
N ARG A 17 0.83 7.16 -3.89
CA ARG A 17 -0.38 7.09 -4.72
C ARG A 17 -1.65 7.32 -3.91
N ALA A 18 -1.73 6.76 -2.69
CA ALA A 18 -2.85 7.00 -1.79
C ALA A 18 -2.99 8.49 -1.44
N MET A 19 -1.88 9.21 -1.26
CA MET A 19 -1.93 10.63 -0.97
C MET A 19 -2.27 11.50 -2.17
N ALA A 20 -1.80 11.15 -3.38
CA ALA A 20 -2.26 11.79 -4.61
C ALA A 20 -3.77 11.58 -4.79
N THR A 21 -4.27 10.37 -4.54
CA THR A 21 -5.70 10.05 -4.60
C THR A 21 -6.51 10.86 -3.58
N LEU A 22 -6.01 11.02 -2.34
CA LEU A 22 -6.63 11.88 -1.33
C LEU A 22 -6.62 13.36 -1.75
N ALA A 23 -5.51 13.85 -2.32
CA ALA A 23 -5.39 15.22 -2.80
C ALA A 23 -6.46 15.53 -3.86
N ASN A 24 -6.60 14.64 -4.84
CA ASN A 24 -7.62 14.73 -5.88
C ASN A 24 -9.02 14.70 -5.27
N GLY A 25 -9.31 13.74 -4.39
CA GLY A 25 -10.61 13.63 -3.74
C GLY A 25 -10.97 14.84 -2.85
N PHE A 26 -9.99 15.50 -2.23
CA PHE A 26 -10.23 16.77 -1.54
C PHE A 26 -10.53 17.92 -2.52
N ALA A 27 -9.81 17.99 -3.64
CA ALA A 27 -10.05 18.99 -4.69
C ALA A 27 -11.44 18.81 -5.33
N ASP A 28 -11.87 17.57 -5.59
CA ASP A 28 -13.20 17.23 -6.11
C ASP A 28 -14.33 17.65 -5.16
N ARG A 29 -14.04 17.79 -3.86
CA ARG A 29 -14.94 18.37 -2.85
C ARG A 29 -14.87 19.91 -2.78
N GLY A 30 -14.26 20.56 -3.77
CA GLY A 30 -14.14 22.02 -3.86
C GLY A 30 -13.19 22.64 -2.84
N LEU A 31 -12.26 21.85 -2.27
CA LEU A 31 -11.29 22.36 -1.31
C LEU A 31 -10.05 22.89 -2.02
N LYS A 32 -9.45 23.94 -1.45
CA LYS A 32 -8.13 24.40 -1.89
C LYS A 32 -7.10 23.40 -1.37
N VAL A 33 -6.40 22.72 -2.27
CA VAL A 33 -5.43 21.68 -1.91
C VAL A 33 -4.06 22.04 -2.47
N ASP A 34 -3.07 22.09 -1.58
CA ASP A 34 -1.66 22.20 -1.95
C ASP A 34 -0.97 20.87 -1.66
N LEU A 35 -0.39 20.24 -2.69
CA LEU A 35 0.47 19.08 -2.55
C LEU A 35 1.92 19.55 -2.44
N VAL A 36 2.42 19.63 -1.22
CA VAL A 36 3.74 20.15 -0.87
C VAL A 36 4.75 19.02 -0.87
N LEU A 37 5.67 19.05 -1.83
CA LEU A 37 6.66 18.01 -2.04
C LEU A 37 8.05 18.51 -1.66
N VAL A 38 8.85 17.68 -0.99
CA VAL A 38 10.29 17.95 -0.79
C VAL A 38 10.96 18.16 -2.14
N ARG A 39 10.61 17.30 -3.11
CA ARG A 39 10.95 17.44 -4.52
C ARG A 39 9.78 17.01 -5.39
N ALA A 40 9.36 17.86 -6.33
CA ALA A 40 8.29 17.54 -7.26
C ALA A 40 8.79 16.62 -8.40
N GLU A 41 8.84 15.32 -8.13
CA GLU A 41 9.28 14.31 -9.08
C GLU A 41 8.55 12.99 -8.89
N GLY A 42 8.53 12.18 -9.96
CA GLY A 42 7.99 10.83 -9.96
C GLY A 42 6.78 10.64 -10.89
N PRO A 43 6.45 9.38 -11.21
CA PRO A 43 5.42 9.05 -12.20
C PRO A 43 4.02 9.50 -11.77
N TYR A 44 3.70 9.48 -10.47
CA TYR A 44 2.34 9.83 -10.02
C TYR A 44 2.04 11.33 -10.06
N LEU A 45 2.97 12.18 -10.49
CA LEU A 45 2.67 13.59 -10.77
C LEU A 45 1.62 13.74 -11.87
N SER A 46 1.63 12.85 -12.88
CA SER A 46 0.62 12.87 -13.94
C SER A 46 -0.76 12.41 -13.48
N GLU A 47 -0.85 11.73 -12.33
CA GLU A 47 -2.11 11.31 -11.70
C GLU A 47 -2.72 12.42 -10.82
N VAL A 48 -2.02 13.55 -10.61
CA VAL A 48 -2.52 14.66 -9.79
C VAL A 48 -3.48 15.54 -10.60
N SER A 49 -4.68 15.75 -10.07
CA SER A 49 -5.72 16.58 -10.68
C SER A 49 -5.25 18.03 -10.86
N PRO A 50 -5.61 18.71 -11.96
CA PRO A 50 -5.35 20.15 -12.13
C PRO A 50 -5.92 21.03 -11.02
N GLY A 51 -6.91 20.54 -10.26
CA GLY A 51 -7.48 21.22 -9.09
C GLY A 51 -6.55 21.23 -7.86
N VAL A 52 -5.43 20.49 -7.89
CA VAL A 52 -4.44 20.42 -6.83
C VAL A 52 -3.21 21.24 -7.22
N ARG A 53 -2.82 22.20 -6.38
CA ARG A 53 -1.60 22.98 -6.60
C ARG A 53 -0.38 22.20 -6.11
N ILE A 54 0.53 21.89 -7.03
CA ILE A 54 1.82 21.30 -6.67
C ILE A 54 2.76 22.39 -6.17
N VAL A 55 3.37 22.17 -4.99
CA VAL A 55 4.36 23.07 -4.40
C VAL A 55 5.67 22.32 -4.23
N ASP A 56 6.67 22.63 -5.05
CA ASP A 56 8.01 22.07 -4.95
C ASP A 56 8.86 22.87 -3.95
N LEU A 57 9.37 22.22 -2.90
CA LEU A 57 10.32 22.81 -1.96
C LEU A 57 11.77 22.80 -2.46
N GLN A 58 12.03 22.19 -3.62
CA GLN A 58 13.33 22.16 -4.30
C GLN A 58 14.46 21.65 -3.39
N SER A 59 14.15 20.65 -2.59
CA SER A 59 15.04 20.10 -1.57
C SER A 59 15.45 18.67 -1.92
N ASN A 60 16.70 18.31 -1.63
CA ASN A 60 17.20 16.96 -1.95
C ASN A 60 16.83 15.91 -0.90
N ARG A 61 16.55 16.32 0.34
CA ARG A 61 16.25 15.43 1.47
C ARG A 61 15.13 16.00 2.33
N VAL A 62 14.41 15.10 3.01
CA VAL A 62 13.32 15.48 3.91
C VAL A 62 13.81 16.44 5.00
N LEU A 63 14.97 16.16 5.61
CA LEU A 63 15.57 17.03 6.64
C LEU A 63 15.89 18.44 6.12
N THR A 64 16.39 18.57 4.89
CA THR A 64 16.76 19.87 4.31
C THR A 64 15.55 20.67 3.83
N SER A 65 14.37 20.07 3.76
CA SER A 65 13.14 20.75 3.34
C SER A 65 12.49 21.60 4.44
N LEU A 66 12.94 21.46 5.69
CA LEU A 66 12.37 22.15 6.85
C LEU A 66 12.25 23.69 6.65
N PRO A 67 13.28 24.43 6.21
CA PRO A 67 13.16 25.87 6.00
C PRO A 67 12.14 26.23 4.90
N GLY A 68 12.08 25.43 3.83
CA GLY A 68 11.10 25.57 2.76
C GLY A 68 9.67 25.38 3.27
N LEU A 69 9.45 24.31 4.05
CA LEU A 69 8.15 24.01 4.63
C LEU A 69 7.72 25.10 5.65
N VAL A 70 8.63 25.60 6.49
CA VAL A 70 8.35 26.72 7.41
C VAL A 70 7.94 27.98 6.63
N ARG A 71 8.67 28.32 5.57
CA ARG A 71 8.36 29.48 4.71
C ARG A 71 6.98 29.33 4.06
N TYR A 72 6.69 28.15 3.52
CA TYR A 72 5.40 27.81 2.94
C TYR A 72 4.27 27.99 3.97
N LEU A 73 4.41 27.39 5.17
CA LEU A 73 3.39 27.45 6.22
C LEU A 73 3.12 28.89 6.67
N ARG A 74 4.16 29.72 6.83
CA ARG A 74 4.01 31.14 7.20
C ARG A 74 3.29 31.98 6.14
N ARG A 75 3.55 31.69 4.86
CA ARG A 75 3.00 32.42 3.72
C ARG A 75 1.55 32.01 3.40
N GLU A 76 1.33 30.71 3.26
CA GLU A 76 0.07 30.16 2.72
C GLU A 76 -0.95 29.87 3.83
N ARG A 77 -0.48 29.67 5.08
CA ARG A 77 -1.30 29.45 6.29
C ARG A 77 -2.49 28.49 6.06
N PRO A 78 -2.23 27.24 5.63
CA PRO A 78 -3.29 26.27 5.44
C PRO A 78 -4.03 26.00 6.76
N GLN A 79 -5.33 25.72 6.68
CA GLN A 79 -6.15 25.43 7.86
C GLN A 79 -5.81 24.06 8.45
N ALA A 80 -5.44 23.09 7.60
CA ALA A 80 -4.95 21.80 8.03
C ALA A 80 -3.79 21.32 7.16
N MET A 81 -2.92 20.50 7.75
CA MET A 81 -1.84 19.80 7.07
C MET A 81 -1.93 18.30 7.36
N LEU A 82 -1.93 17.50 6.31
CA LEU A 82 -1.77 16.05 6.37
C LEU A 82 -0.33 15.70 5.95
N SER A 83 0.35 14.87 6.72
CA SER A 83 1.65 14.31 6.32
C SER A 83 1.63 12.79 6.41
N ALA A 84 2.44 12.14 5.58
CA ALA A 84 2.73 10.71 5.70
C ALA A 84 4.21 10.42 5.50
N LEU A 85 4.59 9.22 5.93
CA LEU A 85 5.95 8.69 6.00
C LEU A 85 6.69 9.26 7.23
N ASN A 86 7.19 8.35 8.07
CA ASN A 86 7.79 8.61 9.38
C ASN A 86 8.70 9.86 9.47
N HIS A 87 9.67 10.03 8.57
CA HIS A 87 10.58 11.18 8.57
C HIS A 87 9.90 12.49 8.18
N ALA A 88 8.98 12.45 7.22
CA ALA A 88 8.20 13.62 6.81
C ALA A 88 7.23 14.03 7.92
N ASN A 89 6.61 13.08 8.62
CA ASN A 89 5.74 13.35 9.76
C ASN A 89 6.47 14.13 10.87
N VAL A 90 7.70 13.74 11.21
CA VAL A 90 8.51 14.47 12.22
C VAL A 90 8.83 15.88 11.75
N ILE A 91 9.24 16.04 10.48
CA ILE A 91 9.56 17.37 9.91
C ILE A 91 8.32 18.27 9.83
N ALA A 92 7.15 17.71 9.53
CA ALA A 92 5.88 18.44 9.51
C ALA A 92 5.55 19.04 10.89
N VAL A 93 5.78 18.28 11.97
CA VAL A 93 5.57 18.74 13.35
C VAL A 93 6.52 19.89 13.69
N VAL A 94 7.82 19.72 13.42
CA VAL A 94 8.84 20.74 13.69
C VAL A 94 8.56 22.00 12.86
N ALA A 95 8.23 21.85 11.57
CA ALA A 95 7.93 22.97 10.70
C ALA A 95 6.73 23.77 11.18
N ARG A 96 5.66 23.10 11.62
CA ARG A 96 4.49 23.78 12.18
C ARG A 96 4.84 24.59 13.43
N MET A 97 5.61 23.99 14.35
CA MET A 97 6.03 24.66 15.60
C MET A 97 6.88 25.90 15.30
N LEU A 98 7.85 25.80 14.40
CA LEU A 98 8.71 26.92 14.00
C LEU A 98 7.95 27.98 13.18
N ALA A 99 6.96 27.58 12.39
CA ALA A 99 6.12 28.49 11.64
C ALA A 99 5.18 29.30 12.54
N GLY A 100 4.83 28.78 13.73
CA GLY A 100 3.92 29.44 14.67
C GLY A 100 2.49 29.57 14.13
N VAL A 101 2.07 28.67 13.24
CA VAL A 101 0.76 28.71 12.59
C VAL A 101 -0.26 27.81 13.29
N PRO A 102 -1.55 28.19 13.33
CA PRO A 102 -2.59 27.40 13.99
C PRO A 102 -3.06 26.18 13.16
N ALA A 103 -2.35 25.83 12.08
CA ALA A 103 -2.73 24.75 11.18
C ALA A 103 -2.91 23.43 11.95
N ARG A 104 -4.05 22.77 11.77
CA ARG A 104 -4.31 21.45 12.36
C ARG A 104 -3.40 20.43 11.68
N LEU A 105 -2.60 19.69 12.45
CA LEU A 105 -1.66 18.72 11.89
C LEU A 105 -2.10 17.29 12.16
N VAL A 106 -2.37 16.56 11.08
CA VAL A 106 -2.63 15.13 11.10
C VAL A 106 -1.45 14.41 10.46
N VAL A 107 -0.92 13.39 11.13
CA VAL A 107 0.12 12.52 10.58
C VAL A 107 -0.45 11.14 10.28
N SER A 108 0.07 10.48 9.25
CA SER A 108 -0.39 9.17 8.83
C SER A 108 0.78 8.20 8.73
N GLU A 109 0.66 7.08 9.44
CA GLU A 109 1.62 5.98 9.40
C GLU A 109 1.13 4.91 8.41
N ARG A 110 2.05 4.47 7.55
CA ARG A 110 1.71 3.68 6.35
C ARG A 110 2.26 2.25 6.38
N ASN A 111 3.12 1.93 7.34
CA ASN A 111 3.75 0.62 7.48
C ASN A 111 4.10 0.36 8.95
N ASN A 112 4.40 -0.88 9.29
CA ASN A 112 4.90 -1.25 10.62
C ASN A 112 6.24 -0.56 10.88
N VAL A 113 6.28 0.27 11.91
CA VAL A 113 7.44 1.06 12.32
C VAL A 113 8.50 0.13 12.94
N SER A 114 8.07 -0.88 13.69
CA SER A 114 8.98 -1.87 14.29
C SER A 114 9.71 -2.72 13.24
N LEU A 115 9.01 -3.10 12.16
CA LEU A 115 9.53 -3.97 11.11
C LEU A 115 10.30 -3.21 10.03
N SER A 116 9.92 -1.96 9.73
CA SER A 116 10.73 -1.10 8.85
C SER A 116 12.07 -0.68 9.47
N GLY A 117 12.20 -0.76 10.81
CA GLY A 117 13.45 -0.55 11.54
C GLY A 117 14.24 -1.84 11.88
N SER A 118 13.66 -3.03 11.69
CA SER A 118 14.23 -4.30 12.17
C SER A 118 15.45 -4.77 11.37
N SER A 119 15.72 -4.20 10.20
CA SER A 119 16.97 -4.45 9.49
C SER A 119 18.19 -3.77 10.13
N SER A 120 18.04 -3.04 11.25
CA SER A 120 19.20 -2.69 12.07
C SER A 120 18.90 -2.53 13.57
N LYS A 121 19.65 -3.28 14.39
CA LYS A 121 19.90 -3.02 15.82
C LYS A 121 20.70 -1.72 16.04
N ASN A 122 20.52 -0.69 15.22
CA ASN A 122 21.31 0.53 15.26
C ASN A 122 20.69 1.56 16.20
N LEU A 123 21.52 2.22 16.99
CA LEU A 123 21.17 3.37 17.82
C LEU A 123 20.30 4.43 17.09
N ARG A 124 20.51 4.58 15.77
CA ARG A 124 19.72 5.48 14.91
C ARG A 124 18.23 5.14 14.88
N SER A 125 17.83 3.87 14.86
CA SER A 125 16.42 3.49 14.85
C SER A 125 15.73 3.88 16.15
N ARG A 126 16.42 3.68 17.29
CA ARG A 126 15.95 4.14 18.60
C ARG A 126 15.76 5.66 18.65
N VAL A 127 16.71 6.44 18.12
CA VAL A 127 16.59 7.90 18.07
C VAL A 127 15.36 8.32 17.26
N VAL A 128 15.12 7.70 16.11
CA VAL A 128 13.94 7.98 15.27
C VAL A 128 12.65 7.69 16.03
N LEU A 129 12.55 6.55 16.74
CA LEU A 129 11.37 6.23 17.56
C LEU A 129 11.13 7.25 18.67
N HIS A 130 12.19 7.74 19.34
CA HIS A 130 12.06 8.78 20.35
C HIS A 130 11.58 10.11 19.76
N MET A 131 12.11 10.50 18.59
CA MET A 131 11.64 11.68 17.87
C MET A 131 10.18 11.56 17.44
N MET A 132 9.77 10.38 16.95
CA MET A 132 8.37 10.09 16.59
C MET A 132 7.45 10.17 17.82
N ARG A 133 7.84 9.56 18.95
CA ARG A 133 7.10 9.64 20.23
C ARG A 133 6.87 11.08 20.65
N TRP A 134 7.91 11.92 20.60
CA TRP A 134 7.77 13.33 20.91
C TRP A 134 6.87 14.06 19.90
N ALA A 135 7.14 13.88 18.61
CA ALA A 135 6.46 14.59 17.53
C ALA A 135 4.96 14.27 17.48
N TYR A 136 4.59 12.99 17.54
CA TYR A 136 3.21 12.53 17.37
C TYR A 136 2.32 12.98 18.53
N ARG A 137 2.87 13.12 19.76
CA ARG A 137 2.15 13.69 20.90
C ARG A 137 1.77 15.16 20.68
N LYS A 138 2.49 15.87 19.83
CA LYS A 138 2.24 17.28 19.46
C LYS A 138 1.34 17.43 18.24
N THR A 139 0.80 16.35 17.67
CA THR A 139 -0.15 16.40 16.55
C THR A 139 -1.59 16.53 17.05
N ASP A 140 -2.48 16.99 16.16
CA ASP A 140 -3.92 17.06 16.41
C ASP A 140 -4.64 15.75 16.08
N GLY A 141 -4.02 14.89 15.28
CA GLY A 141 -4.51 13.56 14.97
C GLY A 141 -3.40 12.65 14.44
N VAL A 142 -3.49 11.36 14.77
CA VAL A 142 -2.63 10.32 14.22
C VAL A 142 -3.52 9.32 13.53
N THR A 143 -3.14 8.94 12.30
CA THR A 143 -3.86 7.94 11.52
C THR A 143 -2.92 6.79 11.16
N ALA A 144 -3.48 5.59 11.04
CA ALA A 144 -2.79 4.40 10.57
C ALA A 144 -3.61 3.72 9.46
N VAL A 145 -2.92 3.07 8.52
CA VAL A 145 -3.58 2.42 7.37
C VAL A 145 -4.30 1.12 7.69
N SER A 146 -4.08 0.57 8.87
CA SER A 146 -4.67 -0.66 9.37
C SER A 146 -4.63 -0.67 10.89
N GLY A 147 -5.46 -1.49 11.51
CA GLY A 147 -5.45 -1.77 12.94
C GLY A 147 -4.11 -2.31 13.39
N GLY A 148 -3.53 -3.25 12.65
CA GLY A 148 -2.19 -3.78 12.95
C GLY A 148 -1.10 -2.70 12.95
N VAL A 149 -1.09 -1.78 11.98
CA VAL A 149 -0.15 -0.63 11.98
C VAL A 149 -0.44 0.32 13.14
N ALA A 150 -1.70 0.49 13.54
CA ALA A 150 -2.06 1.32 14.68
C ALA A 150 -1.56 0.72 16.01
N ASP A 151 -1.69 -0.59 16.18
CA ASP A 151 -1.21 -1.31 17.36
C ASP A 151 0.33 -1.33 17.42
N ASP A 152 0.98 -1.59 16.29
CA ASP A 152 2.44 -1.50 16.17
C ASP A 152 2.94 -0.09 16.54
N LEU A 153 2.32 0.95 15.99
CA LEU A 153 2.68 2.33 16.28
C LEU A 153 2.44 2.67 17.77
N ALA A 154 1.28 2.30 18.32
CA ALA A 154 0.95 2.52 19.72
C ALA A 154 2.04 1.92 20.64
N ASN A 155 2.46 0.70 20.36
CA ASN A 155 3.48 -0.01 21.12
C ASN A 155 4.88 0.59 20.90
N ALA A 156 5.28 0.81 19.65
CA ALA A 156 6.64 1.23 19.28
C ALA A 156 7.00 2.63 19.80
N ILE A 157 6.03 3.55 19.85
CA ILE A 157 6.24 4.91 20.37
C ILE A 157 5.52 5.19 21.69
N ASN A 158 4.89 4.18 22.30
CA ASN A 158 4.11 4.24 23.54
C ASN A 158 3.06 5.39 23.50
N LEU A 159 2.30 5.44 22.41
CA LEU A 159 1.20 6.38 22.20
C LEU A 159 -0.13 5.66 22.54
N PRO A 160 -1.06 6.30 23.30
CA PRO A 160 -2.36 5.69 23.57
C PRO A 160 -3.07 5.29 22.27
N ARG A 161 -3.58 4.05 22.22
CA ARG A 161 -4.15 3.46 21.01
C ARG A 161 -5.40 4.18 20.50
N ASP A 162 -6.18 4.75 21.42
CA ASP A 162 -7.36 5.59 21.16
C ASP A 162 -7.02 6.92 20.48
N ARG A 163 -5.77 7.39 20.55
CA ARG A 163 -5.29 8.56 19.79
C ARG A 163 -4.98 8.24 18.32
N ILE A 164 -5.05 6.98 17.90
CA ILE A 164 -4.72 6.53 16.55
C ILE A 164 -6.00 6.09 15.85
N SER A 165 -6.43 6.86 14.86
CA SER A 165 -7.58 6.48 14.02
C SER A 165 -7.14 5.59 12.87
N VAL A 166 -7.83 4.48 12.64
CA VAL A 166 -7.56 3.62 11.48
C VAL A 166 -8.33 4.18 10.28
N ILE A 167 -7.61 4.50 9.20
CA ILE A 167 -8.20 4.91 7.91
C ILE A 167 -7.49 4.12 6.81
N PHE A 168 -8.23 3.23 6.17
CA PHE A 168 -7.71 2.44 5.04
C PHE A 168 -7.31 3.32 3.85
N ASN A 169 -6.37 2.83 3.04
CA ASN A 169 -5.97 3.53 1.82
C ASN A 169 -7.13 3.59 0.81
N PRO A 170 -7.24 4.69 0.04
CA PRO A 170 -8.15 4.79 -1.09
C PRO A 170 -7.59 4.03 -2.30
N VAL A 171 -7.83 2.72 -2.37
CA VAL A 171 -7.23 1.85 -3.38
C VAL A 171 -8.11 1.67 -4.62
N VAL A 172 -9.43 1.60 -4.44
CA VAL A 172 -10.37 1.23 -5.51
C VAL A 172 -10.86 2.46 -6.25
N THR A 173 -10.03 2.96 -7.17
CA THR A 173 -10.35 4.14 -7.99
C THR A 173 -11.15 3.76 -9.25
N PRO A 174 -11.92 4.69 -9.84
CA PRO A 174 -12.57 4.46 -11.13
C PRO A 174 -11.59 4.06 -12.23
N GLU A 175 -10.41 4.68 -12.25
CA GLU A 175 -9.35 4.38 -13.22
C GLU A 175 -8.80 2.96 -13.10
N LEU A 176 -8.73 2.39 -11.89
CA LEU A 176 -8.38 0.98 -11.70
C LEU A 176 -9.38 0.08 -12.40
N ILE A 177 -10.67 0.35 -12.22
CA ILE A 177 -11.76 -0.45 -12.83
C ILE A 177 -11.71 -0.32 -14.35
N GLU A 178 -11.47 0.87 -14.89
CA GLU A 178 -11.28 1.08 -16.33
C GLU A 178 -10.07 0.30 -16.86
N LYS A 179 -8.91 0.45 -16.22
CA LYS A 179 -7.67 -0.26 -16.59
C LYS A 179 -7.81 -1.78 -16.51
N SER A 180 -8.63 -2.30 -15.60
CA SER A 180 -8.91 -3.75 -15.49
C SER A 180 -9.63 -4.31 -16.72
N ARG A 181 -10.39 -3.47 -17.45
CA ARG A 181 -11.16 -3.84 -18.64
C ARG A 181 -10.36 -3.71 -19.94
N MET A 182 -9.22 -3.03 -19.91
CA MET A 182 -8.34 -2.92 -21.08
C MET A 182 -7.92 -4.31 -21.58
N PRO A 183 -7.73 -4.49 -22.89
CA PRO A 183 -7.30 -5.76 -23.46
C PRO A 183 -5.92 -6.16 -22.93
N LEU A 184 -5.73 -7.47 -22.77
CA LEU A 184 -4.44 -8.08 -22.45
C LEU A 184 -4.35 -9.38 -23.24
N GLU A 185 -3.49 -9.39 -24.25
CA GLU A 185 -3.18 -10.58 -25.02
C GLU A 185 -1.95 -11.25 -24.42
N HIS A 186 -2.09 -12.52 -24.03
CA HIS A 186 -0.99 -13.29 -23.49
C HIS A 186 -1.17 -14.79 -23.80
N PRO A 187 -0.13 -15.53 -24.20
CA PRO A 187 -0.25 -16.94 -24.61
C PRO A 187 -0.84 -17.88 -23.54
N TRP A 188 -0.73 -17.51 -22.27
CA TRP A 188 -1.25 -18.29 -21.12
C TRP A 188 -2.68 -17.91 -20.70
N LEU A 189 -3.25 -16.87 -21.29
CA LEU A 189 -4.61 -16.42 -20.99
C LEU A 189 -5.55 -16.78 -22.15
N GLY A 190 -6.82 -17.01 -21.83
CA GLY A 190 -7.87 -17.31 -22.81
C GLY A 190 -8.60 -18.62 -22.54
N GLU A 191 -9.63 -18.87 -23.33
CA GLU A 191 -10.49 -20.04 -23.21
C GLU A 191 -9.72 -21.35 -23.46
N GLY A 192 -9.99 -22.38 -22.66
CA GLY A 192 -9.34 -23.69 -22.76
C GLY A 192 -7.87 -23.71 -22.29
N LYS A 193 -7.31 -22.59 -21.81
CA LYS A 193 -5.96 -22.54 -21.25
C LYS A 193 -5.95 -22.96 -19.77
N PRO A 194 -4.82 -23.48 -19.26
CA PRO A 194 -4.68 -23.76 -17.83
C PRO A 194 -4.89 -22.49 -16.99
N PRO A 195 -5.45 -22.59 -15.77
CA PRO A 195 -5.64 -21.45 -14.90
C PRO A 195 -4.30 -20.80 -14.53
N VAL A 196 -4.30 -19.47 -14.51
CA VAL A 196 -3.14 -18.66 -14.12
C VAL A 196 -3.29 -18.18 -12.67
N ILE A 197 -2.22 -18.33 -11.91
CA ILE A 197 -2.01 -17.73 -10.59
C ILE A 197 -1.14 -16.48 -10.77
N LEU A 198 -1.47 -15.40 -10.06
CA LEU A 198 -0.79 -14.12 -10.15
C LEU A 198 -0.20 -13.69 -8.80
N GLY A 199 1.09 -13.39 -8.79
CA GLY A 199 1.74 -12.58 -7.75
C GLY A 199 2.09 -11.19 -8.30
N VAL A 200 1.96 -10.14 -7.49
CA VAL A 200 2.36 -8.77 -7.88
C VAL A 200 3.10 -8.08 -6.74
N GLY A 201 4.31 -7.59 -7.01
CA GLY A 201 5.07 -6.83 -6.02
C GLY A 201 6.57 -6.76 -6.34
N ARG A 202 7.30 -5.94 -5.57
CA ARG A 202 8.76 -5.88 -5.67
C ARG A 202 9.40 -7.21 -5.27
N LEU A 203 10.37 -7.68 -6.03
CA LEU A 203 11.09 -8.93 -5.79
C LEU A 203 12.09 -8.76 -4.63
N THR A 204 11.55 -8.68 -3.42
CA THR A 204 12.26 -8.31 -2.18
C THR A 204 11.97 -9.36 -1.10
N PRO A 205 12.81 -9.50 -0.06
CA PRO A 205 12.57 -10.44 1.04
C PRO A 205 11.21 -10.24 1.75
N GLN A 206 10.69 -9.01 1.72
CA GLN A 206 9.36 -8.69 2.26
C GLN A 206 8.24 -9.44 1.55
N LYS A 207 8.30 -9.56 0.22
CA LYS A 207 7.23 -10.17 -0.59
C LYS A 207 7.28 -11.69 -0.61
N ASP A 208 8.44 -12.25 -0.29
CA ASP A 208 8.66 -13.68 -0.13
C ASP A 208 8.02 -14.52 -1.24
N PHE A 209 8.39 -14.17 -2.47
CA PHE A 209 8.01 -14.95 -3.64
C PHE A 209 8.69 -16.32 -3.67
N SER A 210 9.71 -16.56 -2.83
CA SER A 210 10.30 -17.88 -2.62
C SER A 210 9.24 -18.88 -2.14
N THR A 211 8.53 -18.54 -1.05
CA THR A 211 7.42 -19.37 -0.51
C THR A 211 6.33 -19.60 -1.56
N LEU A 212 5.98 -18.57 -2.35
CA LEU A 212 4.99 -18.73 -3.44
C LEU A 212 5.46 -19.72 -4.52
N ILE A 213 6.72 -19.66 -4.93
CA ILE A 213 7.28 -20.53 -5.97
C ILE A 213 7.37 -21.97 -5.46
N HIS A 214 7.78 -22.20 -4.21
CA HIS A 214 7.77 -23.52 -3.59
C HIS A 214 6.35 -24.11 -3.52
N ALA A 215 5.39 -23.34 -3.00
CA ALA A 215 3.98 -23.75 -2.96
C ALA A 215 3.44 -24.07 -4.36
N PHE A 216 3.75 -23.22 -5.36
CA PHE A 216 3.33 -23.46 -6.74
C PHE A 216 3.89 -24.76 -7.32
N ALA A 217 5.16 -25.08 -7.04
CA ALA A 217 5.74 -26.34 -7.48
C ALA A 217 4.96 -27.55 -6.96
N GLN A 218 4.51 -27.50 -5.69
CA GLN A 218 3.64 -28.53 -5.12
C GLN A 218 2.27 -28.57 -5.84
N VAL A 219 1.61 -27.43 -6.04
CA VAL A 219 0.32 -27.35 -6.76
C VAL A 219 0.42 -27.94 -8.16
N ARG A 220 1.54 -27.70 -8.86
CA ARG A 220 1.76 -28.15 -10.24
C ARG A 220 1.79 -29.66 -10.39
N THR A 221 2.14 -30.39 -9.32
CA THR A 221 2.15 -31.86 -9.30
C THR A 221 0.75 -32.48 -9.35
N VAL A 222 -0.27 -31.76 -8.86
CA VAL A 222 -1.65 -32.24 -8.78
C VAL A 222 -2.59 -31.54 -9.76
N ARG A 223 -2.18 -30.40 -10.34
CA ARG A 223 -3.01 -29.63 -11.28
C ARG A 223 -2.18 -28.97 -12.38
N ASP A 224 -2.72 -28.96 -13.59
CA ASP A 224 -2.17 -28.13 -14.67
C ASP A 224 -2.54 -26.67 -14.46
N CYS A 225 -1.56 -25.82 -14.21
CA CYS A 225 -1.70 -24.39 -13.97
C CYS A 225 -0.41 -23.64 -14.27
N ARG A 226 -0.48 -22.31 -14.35
CA ARG A 226 0.66 -21.41 -14.57
C ARG A 226 0.79 -20.39 -13.45
N LEU A 227 1.99 -19.88 -13.22
CA LEU A 227 2.27 -18.80 -12.28
C LEU A 227 2.94 -17.63 -12.99
N VAL A 228 2.39 -16.43 -12.81
CA VAL A 228 2.99 -15.18 -13.26
C VAL A 228 3.29 -14.31 -12.07
N ILE A 229 4.51 -13.78 -11.96
CA ILE A 229 4.91 -12.83 -10.91
C ILE A 229 5.33 -11.51 -11.56
N LEU A 230 4.50 -10.47 -11.39
CA LEU A 230 4.78 -9.14 -11.93
C LEU A 230 5.57 -8.29 -10.93
N GLY A 231 6.69 -7.75 -11.36
CA GLY A 231 7.53 -6.83 -10.60
C GLY A 231 9.01 -6.99 -10.86
N GLU A 232 9.80 -6.10 -10.26
CA GLU A 232 11.26 -6.10 -10.29
C GLU A 232 11.80 -5.99 -8.86
N GLY A 233 13.05 -6.41 -8.64
CA GLY A 233 13.70 -6.30 -7.34
C GLY A 233 14.98 -7.10 -7.24
N GLU A 234 15.69 -6.93 -6.12
CA GLU A 234 17.01 -7.51 -5.89
C GLU A 234 17.04 -9.05 -5.92
N LEU A 235 15.93 -9.72 -5.63
CA LEU A 235 15.86 -11.19 -5.58
C LEU A 235 15.58 -11.83 -6.94
N ARG A 236 15.51 -11.08 -8.05
CA ARG A 236 15.14 -11.63 -9.36
C ARG A 236 15.96 -12.86 -9.76
N ALA A 237 17.29 -12.74 -9.73
CA ALA A 237 18.18 -13.81 -10.13
C ALA A 237 18.03 -15.06 -9.25
N GLU A 238 17.83 -14.86 -7.94
CA GLU A 238 17.62 -15.96 -6.99
C GLU A 238 16.28 -16.68 -7.25
N LEU A 239 15.22 -15.93 -7.56
CA LEU A 239 13.91 -16.50 -7.88
C LEU A 239 13.93 -17.26 -9.22
N GLU A 240 14.62 -16.75 -10.23
CA GLU A 240 14.80 -17.45 -11.52
C GLU A 240 15.58 -18.76 -11.34
N GLN A 241 16.62 -18.77 -10.50
CA GLN A 241 17.35 -20.00 -10.15
C GLN A 241 16.47 -20.99 -9.39
N LEU A 242 15.63 -20.52 -8.47
CA LEU A 242 14.68 -21.36 -7.73
C LEU A 242 13.66 -22.01 -8.66
N VAL A 243 13.12 -21.25 -9.62
CA VAL A 243 12.20 -21.78 -10.64
C VAL A 243 12.85 -22.92 -11.45
N ALA A 244 14.11 -22.74 -11.83
CA ALA A 244 14.86 -23.75 -12.58
C ALA A 244 15.19 -25.00 -11.72
N SER A 245 15.58 -24.80 -10.45
CA SER A 245 15.94 -25.91 -9.55
C SER A 245 14.73 -26.78 -9.18
N LEU A 246 13.54 -26.19 -9.13
CA LEU A 246 12.28 -26.90 -8.92
C LEU A 246 11.70 -27.52 -10.20
N GLY A 247 12.31 -27.28 -11.37
CA GLY A 247 11.88 -27.86 -12.64
C GLY A 247 10.55 -27.33 -13.17
N VAL A 248 10.14 -26.11 -12.77
CA VAL A 248 8.84 -25.50 -13.13
C VAL A 248 8.96 -24.34 -14.11
N GLN A 249 10.12 -24.17 -14.76
CA GLN A 249 10.42 -23.06 -15.67
C GLN A 249 9.43 -22.90 -16.83
N ASP A 250 8.83 -23.99 -17.32
CA ASP A 250 7.85 -23.91 -18.41
C ASP A 250 6.49 -23.41 -17.93
N SER A 251 6.26 -23.36 -16.62
CA SER A 251 4.98 -22.99 -15.99
C SER A 251 5.06 -21.74 -15.10
N VAL A 252 6.23 -21.11 -14.98
CA VAL A 252 6.44 -19.88 -14.20
C VAL A 252 7.02 -18.78 -15.08
N GLN A 253 6.49 -17.56 -14.98
CA GLN A 253 7.02 -16.37 -15.67
C GLN A 253 7.23 -15.21 -14.68
N LEU A 254 8.41 -14.58 -14.80
CA LEU A 254 8.75 -13.31 -14.14
C LEU A 254 8.95 -12.24 -15.23
N PRO A 255 7.87 -11.72 -15.85
CA PRO A 255 7.97 -10.80 -16.99
C PRO A 255 8.52 -9.41 -16.63
N GLY A 256 8.74 -9.14 -15.34
CA GLY A 256 9.20 -7.85 -14.85
C GLY A 256 8.04 -6.91 -14.49
N PHE A 257 8.30 -5.61 -14.54
CA PHE A 257 7.31 -4.58 -14.27
C PHE A 257 6.20 -4.56 -15.34
N ALA A 258 4.94 -4.50 -14.90
CA ALA A 258 3.78 -4.34 -15.77
C ALA A 258 3.14 -2.97 -15.54
N ASP A 259 3.00 -2.16 -16.59
CA ASP A 259 2.37 -0.83 -16.51
C ASP A 259 0.90 -0.91 -16.07
N ASN A 260 0.19 -1.94 -16.53
CA ASN A 260 -1.21 -2.21 -16.17
C ASN A 260 -1.36 -3.62 -15.56
N PRO A 261 -1.09 -3.80 -14.26
CA PRO A 261 -1.31 -5.08 -13.58
C PRO A 261 -2.80 -5.42 -13.42
N PHE A 262 -3.72 -4.46 -13.56
CA PHE A 262 -5.15 -4.67 -13.36
C PHE A 262 -5.78 -5.51 -14.47
N ALA A 263 -5.28 -5.36 -15.71
CA ALA A 263 -5.70 -6.20 -16.83
C ALA A 263 -5.31 -7.68 -16.66
N TRP A 264 -4.23 -7.94 -15.92
CA TRP A 264 -3.87 -9.29 -15.47
C TRP A 264 -4.82 -9.77 -14.37
N MET A 265 -4.98 -8.97 -13.31
CA MET A 265 -5.83 -9.34 -12.17
C MET A 265 -7.25 -9.74 -12.62
N SER A 266 -7.85 -9.01 -13.58
CA SER A 266 -9.20 -9.34 -14.09
C SER A 266 -9.31 -10.64 -14.91
N ARG A 267 -8.20 -11.29 -15.27
CA ARG A 267 -8.17 -12.45 -16.19
C ARG A 267 -7.53 -13.71 -15.62
N VAL A 268 -6.91 -13.61 -14.45
CA VAL A 268 -6.31 -14.77 -13.77
C VAL A 268 -7.32 -15.46 -12.86
N ARG A 269 -7.08 -16.74 -12.56
CA ARG A 269 -7.97 -17.53 -11.71
C ARG A 269 -7.78 -17.20 -10.24
N LEU A 270 -6.54 -16.91 -9.85
CA LEU A 270 -6.16 -16.72 -8.46
C LEU A 270 -5.08 -15.66 -8.34
N PHE A 271 -5.21 -14.77 -7.35
CA PHE A 271 -4.14 -13.89 -6.91
C PHE A 271 -3.59 -14.37 -5.57
N VAL A 272 -2.26 -14.34 -5.41
CA VAL A 272 -1.60 -14.78 -4.19
C VAL A 272 -0.67 -13.70 -3.64
N LEU A 273 -0.86 -13.35 -2.36
CA LEU A 273 0.04 -12.51 -1.59
C LEU A 273 0.82 -13.37 -0.58
N SER A 274 2.11 -13.61 -0.80
CA SER A 274 2.96 -14.44 0.06
C SER A 274 3.81 -13.63 1.06
N SER A 275 3.46 -12.36 1.30
CA SER A 275 4.33 -11.41 2.01
C SER A 275 4.60 -11.80 3.47
N ARG A 276 5.76 -11.41 3.99
CA ARG A 276 6.15 -11.64 5.40
C ARG A 276 5.66 -10.57 6.35
N TRP A 277 5.45 -9.35 5.85
CA TRP A 277 4.82 -8.26 6.58
C TRP A 277 4.27 -7.22 5.61
N GLU A 278 3.23 -6.52 6.01
CA GLU A 278 2.60 -5.45 5.25
C GLU A 278 2.19 -4.28 6.15
N GLY A 279 1.78 -3.16 5.54
CA GLY A 279 1.04 -2.12 6.26
C GLY A 279 -0.45 -2.24 5.96
N LEU A 280 -0.76 -2.08 4.68
CA LEU A 280 -2.03 -2.42 4.06
C LEU A 280 -1.70 -2.84 2.62
N PRO A 281 -1.80 -4.14 2.25
CA PRO A 281 -1.38 -4.59 0.93
C PRO A 281 -2.36 -4.12 -0.15
N ASN A 282 -2.10 -2.95 -0.72
CA ASN A 282 -2.94 -2.38 -1.77
C ASN A 282 -3.15 -3.36 -2.95
N VAL A 283 -2.12 -4.14 -3.33
CA VAL A 283 -2.22 -5.12 -4.43
C VAL A 283 -3.26 -6.22 -4.15
N LEU A 284 -3.47 -6.61 -2.90
CA LEU A 284 -4.52 -7.56 -2.51
C LEU A 284 -5.90 -6.95 -2.75
N ILE A 285 -6.10 -5.70 -2.30
CA ILE A 285 -7.35 -4.96 -2.52
C ILE A 285 -7.59 -4.72 -4.02
N GLN A 286 -6.54 -4.44 -4.79
CA GLN A 286 -6.62 -4.24 -6.24
C GLN A 286 -7.07 -5.51 -6.96
N ALA A 287 -6.54 -6.68 -6.59
CA ALA A 287 -6.98 -7.97 -7.13
C ALA A 287 -8.44 -8.25 -6.78
N MET A 288 -8.85 -7.99 -5.53
CA MET A 288 -10.25 -8.12 -5.10
C MET A 288 -11.18 -7.16 -5.88
N ALA A 289 -10.74 -5.93 -6.15
CA ALA A 289 -11.51 -4.98 -6.96
C ALA A 289 -11.69 -5.44 -8.41
N CYS A 290 -10.71 -6.18 -8.96
CA CYS A 290 -10.82 -6.84 -10.27
C CYS A 290 -11.71 -8.09 -10.24
N GLY A 291 -12.04 -8.60 -9.05
CA GLY A 291 -12.88 -9.79 -8.84
C GLY A 291 -12.13 -11.11 -8.84
N THR A 292 -10.80 -11.08 -8.72
CA THR A 292 -9.98 -12.29 -8.63
C THR A 292 -10.13 -12.92 -7.25
N ALA A 293 -10.29 -14.23 -7.17
CA ALA A 293 -10.13 -14.94 -5.90
C ALA A 293 -8.73 -14.70 -5.32
N VAL A 294 -8.62 -14.67 -3.98
CA VAL A 294 -7.37 -14.32 -3.31
C VAL A 294 -6.99 -15.35 -2.24
N VAL A 295 -5.69 -15.70 -2.22
CA VAL A 295 -5.01 -16.28 -1.06
C VAL A 295 -3.99 -15.27 -0.56
N SER A 296 -3.90 -15.09 0.74
CA SER A 296 -2.89 -14.26 1.37
C SER A 296 -2.25 -14.99 2.54
N THR A 297 -0.98 -14.73 2.79
CA THR A 297 -0.42 -14.98 4.11
C THR A 297 -1.12 -14.07 5.14
N ASP A 298 -1.32 -14.58 6.34
CA ASP A 298 -1.72 -13.85 7.54
C ASP A 298 -0.49 -13.15 8.14
N CYS A 299 0.13 -12.29 7.33
CA CYS A 299 1.28 -11.53 7.77
C CYS A 299 0.87 -10.33 8.63
N PRO A 300 1.75 -9.86 9.53
CA PRO A 300 1.42 -8.74 10.41
C PRO A 300 0.94 -7.51 9.63
N SER A 301 -0.26 -7.06 10.00
CA SER A 301 -0.98 -5.85 9.55
C SER A 301 -1.50 -5.90 8.11
N GLY A 302 -2.84 -5.81 7.95
CA GLY A 302 -3.49 -5.59 6.66
C GLY A 302 -4.27 -6.77 6.10
N PRO A 303 -3.65 -7.94 5.77
CA PRO A 303 -4.34 -9.07 5.14
C PRO A 303 -5.59 -9.54 5.87
N ASP A 304 -5.51 -9.80 7.18
CA ASP A 304 -6.65 -10.24 7.99
C ASP A 304 -7.80 -9.23 7.97
N GLU A 305 -7.48 -7.94 8.14
CA GLU A 305 -8.46 -6.85 8.11
C GLU A 305 -9.10 -6.68 6.72
N ILE A 306 -8.35 -6.91 5.64
CA ILE A 306 -8.87 -6.87 4.27
C ILE A 306 -9.83 -8.04 4.04
N LEU A 307 -9.43 -9.25 4.45
CA LEU A 307 -10.18 -10.48 4.21
C LEU A 307 -11.24 -10.80 5.26
N GLU A 308 -11.36 -9.99 6.32
CA GLU A 308 -12.27 -10.16 7.46
C GLU A 308 -12.17 -11.57 8.06
N GLY A 309 -10.98 -11.97 8.55
CA GLY A 309 -10.80 -13.30 9.14
C GLY A 309 -10.92 -14.44 8.13
N GLY A 310 -10.61 -14.18 6.85
CA GLY A 310 -10.69 -15.17 5.77
C GLY A 310 -12.10 -15.36 5.18
N LYS A 311 -13.05 -14.48 5.49
CA LYS A 311 -14.38 -14.49 4.87
C LYS A 311 -14.36 -14.22 3.37
N TRP A 312 -13.43 -13.37 2.91
CA TRP A 312 -13.33 -12.93 1.51
C TRP A 312 -12.18 -13.59 0.74
N GLY A 313 -11.48 -14.55 1.32
CA GLY A 313 -10.31 -15.21 0.72
C GLY A 313 -9.61 -16.09 1.74
N ARG A 314 -8.61 -16.86 1.34
CA ARG A 314 -7.90 -17.73 2.30
C ARG A 314 -6.74 -16.98 2.95
N LEU A 315 -6.60 -17.16 4.26
CA LEU A 315 -5.46 -16.72 5.06
C LEU A 315 -4.65 -17.96 5.45
N VAL A 316 -3.33 -17.89 5.28
CA VAL A 316 -2.39 -18.99 5.63
C VAL A 316 -1.22 -18.45 6.45
N PRO A 317 -0.53 -19.26 7.28
CA PRO A 317 0.62 -18.78 8.03
C PRO A 317 1.75 -18.25 7.13
N VAL A 318 2.54 -17.30 7.63
CA VAL A 318 3.68 -16.73 6.90
C VAL A 318 4.77 -17.78 6.72
N GLY A 319 5.24 -17.95 5.48
CA GLY A 319 6.33 -18.86 5.13
C GLY A 319 5.94 -20.34 5.10
N ASP A 320 4.65 -20.65 5.27
CA ASP A 320 4.12 -22.01 5.21
C ASP A 320 3.72 -22.35 3.76
N GLU A 321 4.66 -22.96 3.03
CA GLU A 321 4.46 -23.33 1.63
C GLU A 321 3.40 -24.42 1.43
N GLU A 322 3.25 -25.34 2.39
CA GLU A 322 2.28 -26.43 2.33
C GLU A 322 0.85 -25.88 2.48
N ALA A 323 0.61 -25.08 3.54
CA ALA A 323 -0.68 -24.44 3.75
C ALA A 323 -1.05 -23.51 2.57
N LEU A 324 -0.06 -22.80 2.01
CA LEU A 324 -0.27 -21.96 0.83
C LEU A 324 -0.66 -22.79 -0.40
N ALA A 325 0.02 -23.91 -0.65
CA ALA A 325 -0.29 -24.81 -1.75
C ALA A 325 -1.70 -25.43 -1.61
N GLU A 326 -2.08 -25.89 -0.41
CA GLU A 326 -3.41 -26.43 -0.13
C GLU A 326 -4.52 -25.41 -0.37
N ALA A 327 -4.33 -24.17 0.09
CA ALA A 327 -5.27 -23.08 -0.14
C ALA A 327 -5.41 -22.75 -1.63
N MET A 328 -4.30 -22.76 -2.38
CA MET A 328 -4.30 -22.56 -3.83
C MET A 328 -5.05 -23.69 -4.56
N VAL A 329 -4.74 -24.96 -4.27
CA VAL A 329 -5.43 -26.13 -4.85
C VAL A 329 -6.94 -26.04 -4.60
N THR A 330 -7.33 -25.71 -3.37
CA THR A 330 -8.73 -25.58 -2.97
C THR A 330 -9.46 -24.54 -3.82
N LEU A 331 -8.95 -23.30 -3.91
CA LEU A 331 -9.62 -22.25 -4.67
C LEU A 331 -9.58 -22.47 -6.19
N LEU A 332 -8.51 -23.08 -6.71
CA LEU A 332 -8.44 -23.47 -8.13
C LEU A 332 -9.48 -24.56 -8.47
N GLY A 333 -9.79 -25.45 -7.52
CA GLY A 333 -10.77 -26.53 -7.67
C GLY A 333 -12.23 -26.09 -7.55
N MET A 334 -12.51 -24.96 -6.90
CA MET A 334 -13.87 -24.45 -6.74
C MET A 334 -14.44 -23.94 -8.08
N PRO A 335 -15.71 -24.22 -8.41
CA PRO A 335 -16.45 -23.53 -9.46
C PRO A 335 -16.54 -22.01 -9.20
N GLU A 336 -16.60 -21.20 -10.27
CA GLU A 336 -16.69 -19.74 -10.16
C GLU A 336 -17.89 -19.24 -9.34
N ASN A 337 -19.05 -19.89 -9.49
CA ASN A 337 -20.26 -19.53 -8.76
C ASN A 337 -20.21 -19.86 -7.25
N GLN A 338 -19.19 -20.59 -6.78
CA GLN A 338 -18.98 -20.88 -5.36
C GLN A 338 -17.97 -19.95 -4.69
N LEU A 339 -17.26 -19.13 -5.47
CA LEU A 339 -16.35 -18.14 -4.92
C LEU A 339 -17.11 -16.92 -4.41
N SER A 340 -16.66 -16.38 -3.27
CA SER A 340 -17.14 -15.09 -2.77
C SER A 340 -16.90 -13.99 -3.81
N ASP A 341 -17.89 -13.11 -4.02
CA ASP A 341 -17.70 -11.91 -4.83
C ASP A 341 -16.91 -10.86 -4.04
N VAL A 342 -15.59 -11.00 -4.07
CA VAL A 342 -14.63 -10.16 -3.33
C VAL A 342 -14.71 -8.68 -3.67
N ARG A 343 -15.35 -8.31 -4.80
CA ARG A 343 -15.61 -6.92 -5.17
C ARG A 343 -16.47 -6.19 -4.16
N GLN A 344 -17.39 -6.91 -3.50
CA GLN A 344 -18.24 -6.35 -2.44
C GLN A 344 -17.38 -5.81 -1.28
N ARG A 345 -16.39 -6.59 -0.83
CA ARG A 345 -15.45 -6.16 0.20
C ARG A 345 -14.51 -5.05 -0.29
N ALA A 346 -14.03 -5.16 -1.53
CA ALA A 346 -13.18 -4.13 -2.14
C ALA A 346 -13.85 -2.74 -2.16
N GLY A 347 -15.19 -2.68 -2.25
CA GLY A 347 -15.97 -1.44 -2.17
C GLY A 347 -15.74 -0.62 -0.88
N GLY A 348 -15.23 -1.24 0.19
CA GLY A 348 -14.84 -0.57 1.44
C GLY A 348 -13.55 0.28 1.33
N PHE A 349 -12.83 0.19 0.21
CA PHE A 349 -11.54 0.85 -0.02
C PHE A 349 -11.60 1.92 -1.13
N ARG A 350 -12.80 2.45 -1.40
CA ARG A 350 -13.01 3.52 -2.39
C ARG A 350 -12.50 4.87 -1.87
N PRO A 351 -12.03 5.77 -2.76
CA PRO A 351 -11.55 7.09 -2.40
C PRO A 351 -12.48 7.90 -1.51
N GLU A 352 -13.79 7.88 -1.77
CA GLU A 352 -14.75 8.73 -1.08
C GLU A 352 -14.81 8.42 0.43
N LEU A 353 -14.70 7.14 0.80
CA LEU A 353 -14.71 6.70 2.19
C LEU A 353 -13.48 7.21 2.96
N ALA A 354 -12.29 7.09 2.35
CA ALA A 354 -11.06 7.59 2.95
C ALA A 354 -11.07 9.13 3.02
N VAL A 355 -11.51 9.82 1.96
CA VAL A 355 -11.65 11.27 1.91
C VAL A 355 -12.56 11.75 3.06
N ASP A 356 -13.73 11.14 3.22
CA ASP A 356 -14.67 11.51 4.29
C ASP A 356 -14.10 11.25 5.69
N ALA A 357 -13.41 10.13 5.88
CA ALA A 357 -12.75 9.81 7.15
C ALA A 357 -11.64 10.84 7.48
N TYR A 358 -10.78 11.19 6.52
CA TYR A 358 -9.74 12.20 6.74
C TYR A 358 -10.34 13.59 6.96
N LEU A 359 -11.38 13.98 6.22
CA LEU A 359 -12.03 15.28 6.41
C LEU A 359 -12.65 15.42 7.80
N LYS A 360 -13.21 14.36 8.38
CA LYS A 360 -13.70 14.38 9.78
C LYS A 360 -12.59 14.76 10.76
N ILE A 361 -11.40 14.15 10.63
CA ILE A 361 -10.24 14.43 11.51
C ILE A 361 -9.62 15.80 11.22
N LEU A 362 -9.54 16.20 9.95
CA LEU A 362 -8.97 17.49 9.56
C LEU A 362 -9.87 18.68 9.91
N ARG A 363 -11.19 18.45 10.05
CA ARG A 363 -12.18 19.49 10.40
C ARG A 363 -12.57 19.53 11.87
N SER A 364 -12.32 18.47 12.66
CA SER A 364 -12.75 18.43 14.05
C SER A 364 -12.16 19.63 14.83
N MET A 365 -13.03 20.43 15.44
CA MET A 365 -12.63 21.50 16.35
C MET A 365 -12.11 20.87 17.66
N ARG A 366 -11.13 21.53 18.31
CA ARG A 366 -10.63 21.09 19.62
C ARG A 366 -11.64 21.39 20.71
#